data_AF-A0A9E4YP36-F1
#
_entry.id   AF-A0A9E4YP36-F1
#
_cell.length_a   1.000
_cell.length_b   1.000
_cell.length_c   1.000
_cell.angle_alpha   90.00
_cell.angle_beta   90.00
_cell.angle_gamma   90.00
#
_symmetry.space_group_name_H-M   'P 1'
#
loop_
_entity.id
_entity.type
_entity.pdbx_description
1 polymer ?
#
loop_
_entity_poly.entity_id
_entity_poly.type
_entity_poly.pdbx_seq_one_letter_code
_entity_poly.pdbx_strand_id
1 'polypeptide(L)'
;RLRGALRAGLTGIFGPFVPKAAGRGTFYRHNLETMSELEDESFDAVVSVSALEHNDPSVLPQVVQELMRILRPGGVLLATLAATRDQDWYHEPSQGWCLTEATLRSAFGMPPDSLTNFSEYDSLFAVLRDTEALRERLAPLFFESGESGMPWGVWDPKYHPIGIRRHKRIASR
;
A
#
# COMPACT_ATOMS: atom_id res chain seq x y z
N ARG A 1 19.87 74.30 -2.41
CA ARG A 1 19.91 73.54 -3.69
C ARG A 1 20.43 72.13 -3.38
N LEU A 2 19.61 71.12 -3.69
CA LEU A 2 19.87 69.70 -3.98
C LEU A 2 20.73 68.86 -3.00
N ARG A 3 20.12 67.85 -2.33
CA ARG A 3 19.97 66.42 -2.72
C ARG A 3 21.24 65.61 -2.39
N GLY A 4 21.21 64.45 -1.73
CA GLY A 4 20.10 63.58 -1.35
C GLY A 4 20.58 62.49 -0.39
N ALA A 5 19.69 62.07 0.51
CA ALA A 5 19.86 60.91 1.36
C ALA A 5 19.57 59.64 0.54
N LEU A 6 20.55 58.74 0.43
CA LEU A 6 20.32 57.37 0.00
C LEU A 6 20.03 56.52 1.25
N ARG A 7 18.75 56.40 1.58
CA ARG A 7 18.23 55.22 2.31
C ARG A 7 17.91 54.17 1.26
N ALA A 8 18.87 53.30 0.97
CA ALA A 8 18.59 52.05 0.26
C ALA A 8 18.20 51.00 1.32
N GLY A 9 16.92 50.67 1.36
CA GLY A 9 16.40 49.58 2.18
C GLY A 9 16.97 48.24 1.71
N LEU A 10 17.65 47.55 2.63
CA LEU A 10 17.87 46.12 2.55
C LEU A 10 16.78 45.44 3.40
N THR A 11 15.54 45.45 2.91
CA THR A 11 14.56 44.43 3.32
C THR A 11 14.89 43.17 2.53
N GLY A 12 15.97 42.51 2.94
CA GLY A 12 16.30 41.17 2.50
C GLY A 12 15.19 40.23 2.94
N ILE A 13 14.65 39.53 1.95
CA ILE A 13 13.68 38.44 2.05
C ILE A 13 14.36 37.27 2.77
N PHE A 14 14.45 37.36 4.09
CA PHE A 14 14.80 36.23 4.95
C PHE A 14 13.72 36.15 6.01
N GLY A 15 12.56 35.61 5.61
CA GLY A 15 11.66 35.02 6.59
C GLY A 15 12.46 33.99 7.41
N PRO A 16 12.20 33.87 8.72
CA PRO A 16 12.95 32.96 9.56
C PRO A 16 12.90 31.56 8.94
N PHE A 17 14.09 30.99 8.70
CA PHE A 17 14.23 29.60 8.31
C PHE A 17 13.78 28.76 9.50
N VAL A 18 12.50 28.42 9.55
CA VAL A 18 11.97 27.47 10.53
C VAL A 18 12.46 26.11 10.06
N PRO A 19 13.36 25.43 10.79
CA PRO A 19 13.78 24.11 10.42
C PRO A 19 12.53 23.22 10.39
N LYS A 20 12.30 22.51 9.28
CA LYS A 20 11.26 21.47 9.27
C LYS A 20 11.57 20.52 10.43
N ALA A 21 10.59 20.33 11.32
CA ALA A 21 10.71 19.36 12.40
C ALA A 21 11.14 18.01 11.81
N ALA A 22 12.14 17.38 12.42
CA ALA A 22 12.58 16.06 12.00
C ALA A 22 11.43 15.07 12.16
N GLY A 23 11.18 14.25 11.13
CA GLY A 23 10.24 13.15 11.24
C GLY A 23 10.73 12.14 12.28
N ARG A 24 9.79 11.46 12.95
CA ARG A 24 10.08 10.36 13.86
C ARG A 24 9.46 9.07 13.32
N GLY A 25 10.24 8.00 13.30
CA GLY A 25 9.76 6.65 13.01
C GLY A 25 9.96 5.75 14.23
N THR A 26 9.05 4.80 14.42
CA THR A 26 9.16 3.75 15.43
C THR A 26 8.96 2.41 14.72
N PHE A 27 9.81 1.44 15.03
CA PHE A 27 9.71 0.08 14.49
C PHE A 27 9.10 -0.83 15.54
N TYR A 28 8.05 -1.54 15.17
CA TYR A 28 7.38 -2.52 16.00
C TYR A 28 7.54 -3.91 15.37
N ARG A 29 7.69 -4.93 16.23
CA ARG A 29 7.65 -6.33 15.82
C ARG A 29 6.38 -6.96 16.40
N HIS A 30 5.33 -7.02 15.59
CA HIS A 30 4.03 -7.57 15.97
C HIS A 30 3.61 -8.75 15.09
N ASN A 31 2.72 -9.58 15.64
CA ASN A 31 1.79 -10.34 14.81
C ASN A 31 0.67 -9.38 14.38
N LEU A 32 0.37 -9.31 13.09
CA LEU A 32 -0.70 -8.43 12.59
C LEU A 32 -2.10 -8.86 13.04
N GLU A 33 -2.27 -10.10 13.49
CA GLU A 33 -3.51 -10.55 14.13
C GLU A 33 -3.78 -9.86 15.46
N THR A 34 -2.72 -9.38 16.15
CA THR A 34 -2.78 -8.74 17.46
C THR A 34 -1.67 -7.69 17.64
N MET A 35 -2.01 -6.41 17.51
CA MET A 35 -1.11 -5.26 17.68
C MET A 35 -1.41 -4.56 19.00
N SER A 36 -1.31 -5.28 20.13
CA SER A 36 -1.76 -4.81 21.45
C SER A 36 -1.01 -3.58 21.99
N GLU A 37 0.20 -3.29 21.51
CA GLU A 37 0.94 -2.07 21.88
C GLU A 37 0.45 -0.82 21.12
N LEU A 38 -0.34 -1.01 20.06
CA LEU A 38 -0.92 0.09 19.29
C LEU A 38 -2.33 0.37 19.78
N GLU A 39 -2.56 1.61 20.20
CA GLU A 39 -3.87 2.08 20.66
C GLU A 39 -4.89 2.09 19.52
N ASP A 40 -6.16 1.87 19.87
CA ASP A 40 -7.29 2.10 18.98
C ASP A 40 -7.24 3.53 18.44
N GLU A 41 -7.61 3.74 17.18
CA GLU A 41 -7.79 5.09 16.62
C GLU A 41 -6.55 6.01 16.75
N SER A 42 -5.36 5.43 16.66
CA SER A 42 -4.10 6.15 16.81
C SER A 42 -3.50 6.61 15.47
N PHE A 43 -3.92 6.05 14.34
CA PHE A 43 -3.36 6.34 13.01
C PHE A 43 -4.38 6.96 12.05
N ASP A 44 -3.94 7.92 11.24
CA ASP A 44 -4.75 8.52 10.17
C ASP A 44 -4.77 7.64 8.90
N ALA A 45 -3.70 6.88 8.67
CA ALA A 45 -3.57 5.98 7.53
C ALA A 45 -2.72 4.75 7.88
N VAL A 46 -3.05 3.63 7.24
CA VAL A 46 -2.26 2.41 7.20
C VAL A 46 -1.92 2.15 5.73
N VAL A 47 -0.64 1.93 5.44
CA VAL A 47 -0.16 1.60 4.10
C VAL A 47 0.52 0.24 4.18
N SER A 48 0.03 -0.71 3.37
CA SER A 48 0.59 -2.05 3.26
C SER A 48 0.92 -2.33 1.80
N VAL A 49 2.18 -2.59 1.49
CA VAL A 49 2.63 -2.79 0.11
C VAL A 49 3.15 -4.20 -0.02
N SER A 50 2.40 -5.04 -0.73
CA SER A 50 2.76 -6.43 -1.03
C SER A 50 3.22 -7.20 0.22
N ALA A 51 2.39 -7.13 1.27
CA ALA A 51 2.71 -7.67 2.58
C ALA A 51 1.60 -8.55 3.17
N LEU A 52 0.33 -8.25 2.88
CA LEU A 52 -0.80 -8.96 3.49
C LEU A 52 -0.99 -10.36 2.92
N GLU A 53 -0.61 -10.57 1.65
CA GLU A 53 -0.64 -11.86 0.96
C GLU A 53 0.29 -12.92 1.57
N HIS A 54 1.20 -12.54 2.47
CA HIS A 54 2.07 -13.49 3.19
C HIS A 54 1.40 -14.14 4.41
N ASN A 55 0.16 -13.76 4.73
CA ASN A 55 -0.63 -14.39 5.78
C ASN A 55 -1.50 -15.49 5.19
N ASP A 56 -1.84 -16.49 6.00
CA ASP A 56 -2.85 -17.48 5.60
C ASP A 56 -4.18 -16.77 5.26
N PRO A 57 -4.86 -17.11 4.15
CA PRO A 57 -6.11 -16.46 3.76
C PRO A 57 -7.19 -16.51 4.85
N SER A 58 -7.17 -17.53 5.71
CA SER A 58 -8.14 -17.70 6.80
C SER A 58 -7.97 -16.69 7.93
N VAL A 59 -6.75 -16.16 8.16
CA VAL A 59 -6.49 -15.15 9.21
C VAL A 59 -6.57 -13.73 8.68
N LEU A 60 -6.55 -13.54 7.35
CA LEU A 60 -6.58 -12.23 6.73
C LEU A 60 -7.77 -11.35 7.17
N PRO A 61 -9.00 -11.87 7.37
CA PRO A 61 -10.09 -11.05 7.93
C PRO A 61 -9.76 -10.46 9.31
N GLN A 62 -9.11 -11.24 10.19
CA GLN A 62 -8.71 -10.77 11.52
C GLN A 62 -7.59 -9.73 11.43
N VAL A 63 -6.57 -10.00 10.60
CA VAL A 63 -5.49 -9.05 10.33
C VAL A 63 -6.07 -7.71 9.86
N VAL A 64 -6.97 -7.72 8.87
CA VAL A 64 -7.57 -6.49 8.37
C VAL A 64 -8.42 -5.81 9.45
N GLN A 65 -9.17 -6.55 10.27
CA GLN A 65 -9.90 -5.97 11.40
C GLN A 65 -8.97 -5.23 12.37
N GLU A 66 -7.81 -5.81 12.68
CA GLU A 66 -6.82 -5.21 13.57
C GLU A 66 -6.18 -3.95 12.97
N LEU A 67 -5.87 -3.96 11.66
CA LEU A 67 -5.45 -2.75 10.94
C LEU A 67 -6.53 -1.65 10.94
N MET A 68 -7.81 -2.04 10.87
CA MET A 68 -8.93 -1.09 10.95
C MET A 68 -9.19 -0.59 12.38
N ARG A 69 -8.85 -1.36 13.42
CA ARG A 69 -8.97 -0.94 14.83
C ARG A 69 -8.10 0.28 15.10
N ILE A 70 -6.84 0.21 14.69
CA ILE A 70 -5.84 1.27 14.94
C ILE A 70 -6.08 2.54 14.11
N LEU A 71 -6.89 2.48 13.05
CA LEU A 71 -7.25 3.64 12.25
C LEU A 71 -8.23 4.54 13.00
N ARG A 72 -8.09 5.86 12.88
CA ARG A 72 -9.09 6.85 13.32
C ARG A 72 -10.36 6.75 12.49
N PRO A 73 -11.52 7.19 13.00
CA PRO A 73 -12.71 7.38 12.18
C PRO A 73 -12.41 8.28 10.98
N GLY A 74 -12.74 7.81 9.77
CA GLY A 74 -12.37 8.49 8.51
C GLY A 74 -10.94 8.20 8.01
N GLY A 75 -10.12 7.48 8.77
CA GLY A 75 -8.80 7.01 8.35
C GLY A 75 -8.87 5.97 7.24
N VAL A 76 -7.74 5.77 6.55
CA VAL A 76 -7.67 4.94 5.34
C VAL A 76 -6.64 3.81 5.44
N LEU A 77 -7.04 2.61 5.03
CA LEU A 77 -6.16 1.51 4.69
C LEU A 77 -5.94 1.50 3.17
N LEU A 78 -4.67 1.63 2.76
CA LEU A 78 -4.22 1.43 1.39
C LEU A 78 -3.37 0.16 1.35
N ALA A 79 -3.83 -0.85 0.63
CA ALA A 79 -3.13 -2.13 0.51
C ALA A 79 -2.85 -2.46 -0.96
N THR A 80 -1.68 -3.00 -1.27
CA THR A 80 -1.44 -3.72 -2.53
C THR A 80 -1.19 -5.18 -2.25
N LEU A 81 -1.80 -6.07 -3.05
CA LEU A 81 -1.70 -7.53 -2.90
C LEU A 81 -1.65 -8.21 -4.27
N ALA A 82 -1.39 -9.52 -4.27
CA ALA A 82 -1.54 -10.39 -5.43
C ALA A 82 -2.97 -10.91 -5.59
N ALA A 83 -3.51 -10.82 -6.81
CA ALA A 83 -4.82 -11.34 -7.17
C ALA A 83 -4.80 -12.37 -8.29
N THR A 84 -5.76 -13.28 -8.22
CA THR A 84 -6.01 -14.35 -9.19
C THR A 84 -7.48 -14.33 -9.62
N ARG A 85 -7.76 -14.96 -10.77
CA ARG A 85 -9.10 -15.00 -11.35
C ARG A 85 -9.99 -16.04 -10.69
N ASP A 86 -9.54 -17.29 -10.66
CA ASP A 86 -10.44 -18.44 -10.51
C ASP A 86 -10.42 -19.03 -9.10
N GLN A 87 -9.23 -19.31 -8.56
CA GLN A 87 -9.05 -19.93 -7.26
C GLN A 87 -7.85 -19.34 -6.54
N ASP A 88 -7.91 -19.26 -5.22
CA ASP A 88 -6.76 -18.86 -4.40
C ASP A 88 -5.64 -19.89 -4.54
N TRP A 89 -4.39 -19.43 -4.61
CA TRP A 89 -3.23 -20.31 -4.68
C TRP A 89 -1.99 -19.64 -4.10
N TYR A 90 -1.04 -20.44 -3.62
CA TYR A 90 0.21 -19.95 -3.06
C TYR A 90 1.27 -19.90 -4.16
N HIS A 91 1.89 -18.74 -4.37
CA HIS A 91 3.00 -18.59 -5.31
C HIS A 91 4.31 -18.79 -4.55
N GLU A 92 4.87 -20.00 -4.64
CA GLU A 92 6.08 -20.38 -3.91
C GLU A 92 7.26 -19.43 -4.16
N PRO A 93 7.55 -18.98 -5.40
CA PRO A 93 8.67 -18.07 -5.62
C PRO A 93 8.55 -16.76 -4.82
N SER A 94 7.38 -16.13 -4.79
CA SER A 94 7.17 -14.90 -4.02
C SER A 94 6.76 -15.14 -2.57
N GLN A 95 6.59 -16.40 -2.14
CA GLN A 95 6.13 -16.77 -0.81
C GLN A 95 4.81 -16.09 -0.39
N GLY A 96 3.87 -15.90 -1.33
CA GLY A 96 2.65 -15.14 -1.10
C GLY A 96 1.42 -15.74 -1.78
N TRP A 97 0.26 -15.52 -1.19
CA TRP A 97 -1.04 -15.95 -1.72
C TRP A 97 -1.55 -15.03 -2.82
N CYS A 98 -1.97 -15.62 -3.93
CA CYS A 98 -2.72 -14.95 -4.97
C CYS A 98 -4.22 -15.15 -4.68
N LEU A 99 -4.94 -14.07 -4.43
CA LEU A 99 -6.28 -14.11 -3.85
C LEU A 99 -7.37 -13.74 -4.86
N THR A 100 -8.49 -14.45 -4.83
CA THR A 100 -9.68 -14.18 -5.64
C THR A 100 -10.42 -12.94 -5.13
N GLU A 101 -11.27 -12.36 -5.99
CA GLU A 101 -12.15 -11.25 -5.58
C GLU A 101 -13.02 -11.64 -4.37
N ALA A 102 -13.52 -12.87 -4.33
CA ALA A 102 -14.36 -13.36 -3.25
C ALA A 102 -13.62 -13.34 -1.90
N THR A 103 -12.39 -13.87 -1.87
CA THR A 103 -11.55 -13.86 -0.67
C THR A 103 -11.19 -12.45 -0.24
N LEU A 104 -10.82 -11.58 -1.18
CA LEU A 104 -10.49 -10.19 -0.89
C LEU A 104 -11.71 -9.42 -0.36
N ARG A 105 -12.90 -9.60 -0.95
CA ARG A 105 -14.12 -8.97 -0.47
C ARG A 105 -14.46 -9.42 0.96
N SER A 106 -14.34 -10.71 1.23
CA SER A 106 -14.54 -11.27 2.57
C SER A 106 -13.56 -10.68 3.58
N ALA A 107 -12.26 -10.77 3.29
CA ALA A 107 -11.20 -10.30 4.18
C ALA A 107 -11.28 -8.80 4.49
N PHE A 108 -11.59 -7.98 3.48
CA PHE A 108 -11.71 -6.54 3.65
C PHE A 108 -13.11 -6.08 4.06
N GLY A 109 -14.06 -7.00 4.29
CA GLY A 109 -15.44 -6.68 4.63
C GLY A 109 -16.09 -5.73 3.61
N MET A 110 -15.83 -5.97 2.32
CA MET A 110 -16.32 -5.14 1.22
C MET A 110 -17.80 -5.46 0.95
N PRO A 111 -18.68 -4.46 0.97
CA PRO A 111 -20.07 -4.62 0.52
C PRO A 111 -20.15 -5.17 -0.92
N PRO A 112 -21.23 -5.90 -1.28
CA PRO A 112 -21.41 -6.44 -2.64
C PRO A 112 -21.34 -5.37 -3.74
N ASP A 113 -21.79 -4.16 -3.46
CA ASP A 113 -21.82 -3.00 -4.35
C ASP A 113 -20.49 -2.21 -4.39
N SER A 114 -19.44 -2.69 -3.71
CA SER A 114 -18.11 -2.07 -3.79
C SER A 114 -17.61 -2.05 -5.23
N LEU A 115 -17.11 -0.88 -5.65
CA LEU A 115 -16.50 -0.67 -6.96
C LEU A 115 -15.27 -1.56 -7.11
N THR A 116 -15.27 -2.40 -8.15
CA THR A 116 -14.12 -3.20 -8.56
C THR A 116 -14.05 -3.24 -10.09
N ASN A 117 -12.87 -3.54 -10.62
CA ASN A 117 -12.63 -3.80 -12.03
C ASN A 117 -12.20 -5.27 -12.25
N PHE A 118 -12.56 -6.18 -11.35
CA PHE A 118 -12.22 -7.61 -11.46
C PHE A 118 -12.87 -8.28 -12.67
N SER A 119 -13.98 -7.73 -13.18
CA SER A 119 -14.56 -8.14 -14.45
C SER A 119 -13.62 -7.91 -15.65
N GLU A 120 -12.63 -7.03 -15.52
CA GLU A 120 -11.62 -6.71 -16.53
C GLU A 120 -10.28 -7.43 -16.28
N TYR A 121 -10.25 -8.46 -15.43
CA TYR A 121 -9.03 -9.14 -15.01
C TYR A 121 -8.15 -9.55 -16.21
N ASP A 122 -8.72 -10.24 -17.20
CA ASP A 122 -7.94 -10.77 -18.33
C ASP A 122 -7.33 -9.68 -19.20
N SER A 123 -8.11 -8.63 -19.49
CA SER A 123 -7.66 -7.53 -20.34
C SER A 123 -6.55 -6.74 -19.64
N LEU A 124 -6.72 -6.44 -18.35
CA LEU A 124 -5.70 -5.75 -17.57
C LEU A 124 -4.44 -6.61 -17.37
N PHE A 125 -4.59 -7.92 -17.18
CA PHE A 125 -3.45 -8.82 -17.04
C PHE A 125 -2.70 -9.03 -18.35
N ALA A 126 -3.39 -9.00 -19.50
CA ALA A 126 -2.74 -8.95 -20.80
C ALA A 126 -1.91 -7.66 -20.95
N VAL A 127 -2.48 -6.50 -20.60
CA VAL A 127 -1.75 -5.21 -20.62
C VAL A 127 -0.50 -5.28 -19.72
N LEU A 128 -0.63 -5.84 -18.51
CA LEU A 128 0.52 -6.04 -17.63
C LEU A 128 1.60 -6.88 -18.32
N ARG A 129 1.25 -8.07 -18.81
CA ARG A 129 2.19 -8.99 -19.48
C ARG A 129 2.92 -8.35 -20.66
N ASP A 130 2.21 -7.53 -21.42
CA ASP A 130 2.73 -6.91 -22.64
C ASP A 130 3.49 -5.59 -22.36
N THR A 131 3.59 -5.15 -21.10
CA THR A 131 4.24 -3.88 -20.75
C THR A 131 5.77 -3.98 -20.80
N GLU A 132 6.38 -3.31 -21.79
CA GLU A 132 7.84 -3.23 -21.93
C GLU A 132 8.50 -2.48 -20.78
N ALA A 133 7.87 -1.37 -20.33
CA ALA A 133 8.43 -0.50 -19.31
C ALA A 133 8.65 -1.21 -17.95
N LEU A 134 7.80 -2.17 -17.59
CA LEU A 134 7.95 -2.94 -16.35
C LEU A 134 8.95 -4.08 -16.55
N ARG A 135 8.91 -4.75 -17.70
CA ARG A 135 9.89 -5.78 -18.10
C ARG A 135 11.32 -5.26 -18.07
N GLU A 136 11.56 -4.08 -18.62
CA GLU A 136 12.91 -3.49 -18.73
C GLU A 136 13.39 -2.82 -17.43
N ARG A 137 12.48 -2.54 -16.49
CA ARG A 137 12.77 -1.82 -15.25
C ARG A 137 12.56 -2.70 -14.02
N LEU A 138 12.69 -4.01 -14.16
CA LEU A 138 12.75 -4.91 -13.03
C LEU A 138 13.86 -4.46 -12.07
N ALA A 139 13.54 -4.42 -10.78
CA ALA A 139 14.50 -4.09 -9.75
C ALA A 139 15.66 -5.10 -9.75
N PRO A 140 16.91 -4.68 -9.47
CA PRO A 140 18.07 -5.57 -9.47
C PRO A 140 17.90 -6.84 -8.64
N LEU A 141 17.17 -6.76 -7.52
CA LEU A 141 16.88 -7.89 -6.63
C LEU A 141 16.22 -9.08 -7.34
N PHE A 142 15.43 -8.86 -8.40
CA PHE A 142 14.76 -9.95 -9.12
C PHE A 142 15.76 -10.82 -9.91
N PHE A 143 16.95 -10.32 -10.19
CA PHE A 143 18.00 -11.04 -10.91
C PHE A 143 18.91 -11.86 -9.98
N GLU A 144 18.78 -11.68 -8.66
CA GLU A 144 19.69 -12.27 -7.66
C GLU A 144 19.21 -13.64 -7.15
N SER A 145 17.91 -13.94 -7.23
CA SER A 145 17.34 -15.18 -6.71
C SER A 145 16.17 -15.72 -7.53
N GLY A 146 15.88 -17.02 -7.35
CA GLY A 146 14.64 -17.64 -7.80
C GLY A 146 13.46 -17.46 -6.82
N GLU A 147 13.72 -16.86 -5.66
CA GLU A 147 12.76 -16.68 -4.56
C GLU A 147 12.20 -15.25 -4.62
N SER A 148 11.52 -14.94 -5.71
CA SER A 148 10.86 -13.64 -5.90
C SER A 148 9.67 -13.75 -6.86
N GLY A 149 8.93 -12.64 -7.01
CA GLY A 149 7.83 -12.55 -7.98
C GLY A 149 8.25 -12.64 -9.46
N MET A 150 9.54 -12.47 -9.77
CA MET A 150 10.12 -12.59 -11.12
C MET A 150 11.46 -13.33 -11.04
N PRO A 151 11.43 -14.67 -10.87
CA PRO A 151 12.63 -15.48 -10.67
C PRO A 151 13.69 -15.23 -11.75
N TRP A 152 14.93 -14.95 -11.33
CA TRP A 152 16.07 -14.72 -12.24
C TRP A 152 15.85 -13.59 -13.25
N GLY A 153 14.99 -12.63 -12.92
CA GLY A 153 14.66 -11.49 -13.77
C GLY A 153 13.85 -11.86 -15.02
N VAL A 154 13.30 -13.08 -15.08
CA VAL A 154 12.43 -13.49 -16.17
C VAL A 154 11.07 -12.81 -16.02
N TRP A 155 10.71 -12.00 -17.01
CA TRP A 155 9.40 -11.36 -17.06
C TRP A 155 8.32 -12.37 -17.47
N ASP A 156 7.64 -12.89 -16.45
CA ASP A 156 6.54 -13.84 -16.60
C ASP A 156 5.59 -13.69 -15.40
N PRO A 157 4.86 -12.56 -15.28
CA PRO A 157 3.94 -12.35 -14.18
C PRO A 157 2.92 -13.48 -14.11
N LYS A 158 2.79 -14.09 -12.93
CA LYS A 158 1.85 -15.18 -12.66
C LYS A 158 0.54 -14.72 -12.03
N TYR A 159 0.51 -13.52 -11.49
CA TYR A 159 -0.63 -12.95 -10.78
C TYR A 159 -0.74 -11.45 -11.04
N HIS A 160 -1.93 -10.90 -10.84
CA HIS A 160 -2.19 -9.49 -11.03
C HIS A 160 -1.95 -8.72 -9.73
N PRO A 161 -1.04 -7.73 -9.68
CA PRO A 161 -0.96 -6.83 -8.53
C PRO A 161 -2.21 -5.94 -8.51
N ILE A 162 -2.88 -5.85 -7.36
CA ILE A 162 -4.07 -5.03 -7.18
C ILE A 162 -3.89 -4.01 -6.06
N GLY A 163 -4.72 -2.97 -6.06
CA GLY A 163 -4.82 -1.99 -4.99
C GLY A 163 -6.19 -2.03 -4.33
N ILE A 164 -6.22 -2.03 -3.00
CA ILE A 164 -7.43 -1.93 -2.19
C ILE A 164 -7.36 -0.66 -1.36
N ARG A 165 -8.44 0.13 -1.40
CA ARG A 165 -8.64 1.30 -0.56
C ARG A 165 -9.87 1.10 0.31
N ARG A 166 -9.67 1.04 1.62
CA ARG A 166 -10.74 0.89 2.61
C ARG A 166 -10.75 2.07 3.58
N HIS A 167 -11.91 2.67 3.81
CA HIS A 167 -12.09 3.74 4.79
C HIS A 167 -12.70 3.21 6.08
N LYS A 168 -12.21 3.68 7.23
CA LYS A 168 -12.89 3.46 8.50
C LYS A 168 -14.11 4.35 8.54
N ARG A 169 -15.28 3.76 8.83
CA ARG A 169 -16.53 4.52 8.94
C ARG A 169 -16.41 5.57 10.04
N ILE A 170 -16.95 6.75 9.79
CA ILE A 170 -17.20 7.74 10.82
C ILE A 170 -18.46 7.28 11.55
N ALA A 171 -18.38 7.02 12.86
CA ALA A 171 -19.59 6.74 13.63
C ALA A 171 -20.54 7.94 13.50
N SER A 172 -21.75 7.71 12.99
CA SER A 172 -22.81 8.69 13.04
C SER A 172 -23.14 8.94 14.51
N ARG A 173 -22.90 10.17 14.97
CA ARG A 173 -23.34 10.63 16.30
C ARG A 173 -24.86 10.62 16.42
#